data_AF-A0A524D1R0-F1
#
_entry.id   AF-A0A524D1R0-F1
#
_cell.length_a   1.000
_cell.length_b   1.000
_cell.length_c   1.000
_cell.angle_alpha   90.00
_cell.angle_beta   90.00
_cell.angle_gamma   90.00
#
_symmetry.space_group_name_H-M   'P 1'
#
loop_
_entity.id
_entity.type
_entity.pdbx_description
1 polymer ?
#
loop_
_entity_poly.entity_id
_entity_poly.type
_entity_poly.pdbx_seq_one_letter_code
_entity_poly.pdbx_strand_id
1 'polypeptide(L)'
;MPIISLQVSDDLLQRFEFVRNRSGFNSKSQALREAIVNFIEEYEKVEDLEGYRIMTINLVYPFREVIINEIAEVYSQYHQIIKNVSDWRIADKKIEIVLTVGEFGLIRDLRYKLSNIKDISLSMHEVII
;
A
#
# COMPACT_ATOMS: atom_id res chain seq x y z
N MET A 1 0.15 13.48 -28.84
CA MET A 1 -0.30 12.95 -27.54
C MET A 1 -0.41 11.45 -27.66
N PRO A 2 0.25 10.65 -26.80
CA PRO A 2 0.07 9.21 -26.80
C PRO A 2 -1.36 8.84 -26.39
N ILE A 3 -1.92 7.79 -26.99
CA ILE A 3 -3.24 7.26 -26.67
C ILE A 3 -3.04 5.88 -26.08
N ILE A 4 -3.66 5.62 -24.94
CA ILE A 4 -3.67 4.31 -24.29
C ILE A 4 -5.05 3.70 -24.49
N SER A 5 -5.09 2.49 -25.07
CA SER A 5 -6.29 1.66 -25.13
C SER A 5 -6.19 0.57 -24.09
N LEU A 6 -7.26 0.34 -23.33
CA LEU A 6 -7.29 -0.61 -22.23
C LEU A 6 -8.56 -1.45 -22.33
N GLN A 7 -8.41 -2.75 -22.07
CA GLN A 7 -9.53 -3.68 -21.94
C GLN A 7 -9.81 -3.90 -20.46
N VAL A 8 -11.07 -3.70 -20.07
CA VAL A 8 -11.53 -3.83 -18.68
C VAL A 8 -12.83 -4.62 -18.65
N SER A 9 -13.17 -5.23 -17.52
CA SER A 9 -14.46 -5.88 -17.33
C SER A 9 -15.59 -4.84 -17.20
N ASP A 10 -16.81 -5.25 -17.54
CA ASP A 10 -17.99 -4.39 -17.41
C ASP A 10 -18.21 -3.92 -15.95
N ASP A 11 -17.98 -4.80 -14.97
CA ASP A 11 -18.06 -4.45 -13.54
C ASP A 11 -17.09 -3.32 -13.17
N LEU A 12 -15.83 -3.43 -13.62
CA LEU A 12 -14.82 -2.42 -13.33
C LEU A 12 -15.18 -1.08 -13.96
N LEU A 13 -15.65 -1.09 -15.22
CA LEU A 13 -16.08 0.11 -15.91
C LEU A 13 -17.27 0.78 -15.22
N GLN A 14 -18.26 -0.01 -14.76
CA GLN A 14 -19.42 0.51 -14.03
C GLN A 14 -19.00 1.15 -12.70
N ARG A 15 -18.14 0.48 -11.93
CA ARG A 15 -17.60 1.02 -10.68
C ARG A 15 -16.81 2.30 -10.90
N PHE A 16 -15.99 2.35 -11.96
CA PHE A 16 -15.26 3.55 -12.34
C PHE A 16 -16.20 4.72 -12.66
N GLU A 17 -17.24 4.50 -13.49
CA GLU A 17 -18.22 5.55 -13.80
C GLU A 17 -18.96 6.07 -12.57
N PHE A 18 -19.34 5.17 -11.67
CA PHE A 18 -20.00 5.54 -10.42
C PHE A 18 -19.13 6.48 -9.57
N VAL A 19 -17.86 6.10 -9.36
CA VAL A 19 -16.91 6.92 -8.60
C VAL A 19 -16.60 8.23 -9.33
N ARG A 20 -16.42 8.19 -10.65
CA ARG A 20 -16.14 9.35 -11.50
C ARG A 20 -17.22 10.43 -11.36
N ASN A 21 -18.48 10.03 -11.49
CA ASN A 21 -19.63 10.94 -11.41
C ASN A 21 -19.75 11.56 -10.02
N ARG A 22 -19.48 10.80 -8.96
CA ARG A 22 -19.53 11.30 -7.58
C ARG A 22 -18.38 12.25 -7.26
N SER A 23 -17.24 12.08 -7.92
CA SER A 23 -16.02 12.86 -7.70
C SER A 23 -15.97 14.15 -8.54
N GLY A 24 -17.00 14.43 -9.36
CA GLY A 24 -17.12 15.69 -10.11
C GLY A 24 -16.28 15.76 -11.39
N PHE A 25 -15.82 14.63 -11.92
CA PHE A 25 -15.01 14.60 -13.14
C PHE A 25 -15.83 14.80 -14.42
N ASN A 26 -15.41 15.77 -15.24
CA ASN A 26 -16.11 16.13 -16.47
C ASN A 26 -15.96 15.09 -17.59
N SER A 27 -14.90 14.28 -17.59
CA SER A 27 -14.67 13.25 -18.62
C SER A 27 -13.97 12.01 -18.07
N LYS A 28 -14.18 10.86 -18.74
CA LYS A 28 -13.45 9.62 -18.43
C LYS A 28 -11.94 9.81 -18.54
N SER A 29 -11.49 10.52 -19.58
CA SER A 29 -10.08 10.77 -19.83
C SER A 29 -9.44 11.66 -18.76
N GLN A 30 -10.19 12.60 -18.17
CA GLN A 30 -9.70 13.40 -17.04
C GLN A 30 -9.50 12.51 -15.81
N ALA A 31 -10.51 11.74 -15.43
CA ALA A 31 -10.45 10.84 -14.28
C ALA A 31 -9.35 9.78 -14.43
N LEU A 32 -9.18 9.21 -15.63
CA LEU A 32 -8.09 8.26 -15.91
C LEU A 32 -6.71 8.92 -15.84
N ARG A 33 -6.56 10.14 -16.35
CA ARG A 33 -5.28 10.87 -16.23
C ARG A 33 -4.93 11.16 -14.78
N GLU A 34 -5.87 11.63 -13.98
CA GLU A 34 -5.62 11.85 -12.55
C GLU A 34 -5.34 10.54 -11.82
N ALA A 35 -6.03 9.45 -12.16
CA ALA A 35 -5.72 8.14 -11.60
C ALA A 35 -4.29 7.67 -11.94
N ILE A 36 -3.83 7.92 -13.18
CA ILE A 36 -2.45 7.62 -13.60
C ILE A 36 -1.45 8.50 -12.86
N VAL A 37 -1.72 9.81 -12.72
CA VAL A 37 -0.85 10.73 -11.97
C VAL A 37 -0.75 10.29 -10.51
N ASN A 38 -1.87 9.99 -9.87
CA ASN A 38 -1.90 9.51 -8.49
C ASN A 38 -1.17 8.18 -8.34
N PHE A 39 -1.33 7.26 -9.30
CA PHE A 39 -0.56 6.01 -9.35
C PHE A 39 0.94 6.27 -9.46
N ILE A 40 1.37 7.20 -10.33
CA ILE A 40 2.78 7.55 -10.46
C ILE A 40 3.29 8.17 -9.15
N GLU A 41 2.61 9.19 -8.61
CA GLU A 41 3.03 9.87 -7.38
C GLU A 41 3.07 8.93 -6.16
N GLU A 42 2.14 7.99 -6.06
CA GLU A 42 2.11 7.00 -4.98
C GLU A 42 3.34 6.08 -5.02
N TYR A 43 3.83 5.74 -6.22
CA TYR A 43 4.91 4.78 -6.39
C TYR A 43 6.29 5.45 -6.56
N GLU A 44 6.39 6.62 -7.20
CA GLU A 44 7.63 7.40 -7.33
C GLU A 44 8.08 7.97 -5.99
N LYS A 45 7.17 8.51 -5.17
CA LYS A 45 7.52 9.00 -3.81
C LYS A 45 8.14 7.90 -2.96
N VAL A 46 7.74 6.65 -3.14
CA VAL A 46 8.31 5.53 -2.38
C VAL A 46 9.67 5.10 -2.93
N GLU A 47 9.98 5.33 -4.20
CA GLU A 47 11.26 4.93 -4.79
C GLU A 47 12.37 5.97 -4.60
N ASP A 48 12.04 7.26 -4.54
CA ASP A 48 12.99 8.39 -4.39
C ASP A 48 13.28 8.80 -2.93
N LEU A 49 12.62 8.19 -1.94
CA LEU A 49 12.89 8.48 -0.54
C LEU A 49 14.27 7.97 -0.13
N GLU A 50 15.12 8.84 0.43
CA GLU A 50 16.44 8.49 0.94
C GLU A 50 16.70 9.02 2.34
N GLY A 51 17.55 8.33 3.09
CA GLY A 51 17.98 8.70 4.44
C GLY A 51 17.00 8.28 5.55
N TYR A 52 17.16 8.86 6.73
CA TYR A 52 16.36 8.53 7.91
C TYR A 52 14.91 9.03 7.77
N ARG A 53 13.94 8.14 7.97
CA ARG A 53 12.50 8.40 7.77
C ARG A 53 11.61 7.74 8.83
N ILE A 54 10.39 8.26 8.93
CA ILE A 54 9.31 7.75 9.76
C ILE A 54 8.18 7.33 8.81
N MET A 55 7.81 6.05 8.82
CA MET A 55 6.79 5.51 7.92
C MET A 55 5.79 4.66 8.69
N THR A 56 4.53 4.67 8.29
CA THR A 56 3.54 3.66 8.66
C THR A 56 3.37 2.64 7.56
N ILE A 57 3.37 1.35 7.91
CA ILE A 57 3.04 0.25 7.01
C ILE A 57 1.72 -0.34 7.49
N ASN A 58 0.70 -0.32 6.65
CA ASN A 58 -0.58 -0.94 6.94
C ASN A 58 -0.64 -2.31 6.25
N LEU A 59 -1.06 -3.33 6.98
CA LEU A 59 -1.24 -4.69 6.49
C LEU A 59 -2.68 -5.14 6.71
N VAL A 60 -3.25 -5.81 5.72
CA VAL A 60 -4.53 -6.51 5.83
C VAL A 60 -4.38 -7.90 5.24
N TYR A 61 -4.63 -8.94 6.04
CA TYR A 61 -4.43 -10.33 5.63
C TYR A 61 -5.41 -11.28 6.34
N PRO A 62 -5.69 -12.48 5.81
CA PRO A 62 -6.62 -13.41 6.45
C PRO A 62 -6.04 -13.97 7.75
N PHE A 63 -6.88 -14.19 8.77
CA PHE A 63 -6.45 -14.74 10.06
C PHE A 63 -6.05 -16.22 9.90
N ARG A 64 -4.78 -16.45 9.55
CA ARG A 64 -4.17 -17.78 9.37
C ARG A 64 -2.81 -17.80 10.05
N GLU A 65 -2.57 -18.82 10.88
CA GLU A 65 -1.32 -18.94 11.65
C GLU A 65 -0.07 -18.93 10.77
N VAL A 66 -0.12 -19.56 9.59
CA VAL A 66 1.01 -19.59 8.64
C VAL A 66 1.44 -18.17 8.26
N ILE A 67 0.49 -17.30 7.89
CA ILE A 67 0.79 -15.92 7.49
C ILE A 67 1.27 -15.10 8.68
N ILE A 68 0.65 -15.28 9.85
CA ILE A 68 1.04 -14.58 11.08
C ILE A 68 2.50 -14.92 11.44
N ASN A 69 2.89 -16.19 11.32
CA ASN A 69 4.25 -16.65 11.61
C ASN A 69 5.25 -16.10 10.58
N GLU A 70 4.94 -16.12 9.29
CA GLU A 70 5.79 -15.52 8.25
C GLU A 70 6.02 -14.02 8.49
N ILE A 71 4.97 -13.27 8.86
CA ILE A 71 5.09 -11.84 9.20
C ILE A 71 5.94 -11.65 10.46
N ALA A 72 5.75 -12.48 11.50
CA ALA A 72 6.51 -12.38 12.74
C ALA A 72 8.01 -12.66 12.53
N GLU A 73 8.35 -13.61 11.65
CA GLU A 73 9.74 -13.86 11.26
C GLU A 73 10.36 -12.65 10.56
N VAL A 74 9.61 -12.01 9.65
CA VAL A 74 10.06 -10.77 9.02
C VAL A 74 10.23 -9.67 10.07
N TYR A 75 9.27 -9.46 10.97
CA TYR A 75 9.39 -8.44 12.02
C TYR A 75 10.61 -8.63 12.91
N SER A 76 10.95 -9.87 13.26
CA SER A 76 12.16 -10.17 14.04
C SER A 76 13.44 -9.68 13.33
N GLN A 77 13.52 -9.83 12.00
CA GLN A 77 14.67 -9.39 11.20
C GLN A 77 14.82 -7.87 11.10
N TYR A 78 13.73 -7.12 11.31
CA TYR A 78 13.68 -5.65 11.18
C TYR A 78 13.30 -4.96 12.49
N HIS A 79 13.41 -5.65 13.63
CA HIS A 79 13.00 -5.14 14.94
C HIS A 79 13.64 -3.80 15.30
N GLN A 80 14.86 -3.53 14.81
CA GLN A 80 15.58 -2.27 15.04
C GLN A 80 14.85 -1.03 14.50
N ILE A 81 14.13 -1.15 13.39
CA ILE A 81 13.39 -0.04 12.77
C ILE A 81 11.92 -0.01 13.19
N ILE A 82 11.34 -1.12 13.65
CA ILE A 82 9.95 -1.18 14.08
C ILE A 82 9.81 -0.58 15.48
N LYS A 83 9.01 0.48 15.63
CA LYS A 83 8.77 1.16 16.92
C LYS A 83 7.47 0.73 17.59
N ASN A 84 6.45 0.42 16.79
CA ASN A 84 5.20 -0.09 17.29
C ASN A 84 4.52 -0.94 16.22
N VAL A 85 3.79 -1.96 16.68
CA VAL A 85 2.81 -2.68 15.87
C VAL A 85 1.50 -2.59 16.65
N SER A 86 0.47 -2.04 16.01
CA SER A 86 -0.89 -2.08 16.51
C SER A 86 -1.70 -3.00 15.60
N ASP A 87 -2.40 -3.97 16.18
CA ASP A 87 -3.20 -4.91 15.42
C ASP A 87 -4.62 -5.08 15.94
N TRP A 88 -5.50 -5.44 15.01
CA TRP A 88 -6.89 -5.74 15.27
C TRP A 88 -7.35 -6.91 14.43
N ARG A 89 -8.26 -7.70 14.99
CA ARG A 89 -9.01 -8.71 14.25
C ARG A 89 -10.40 -8.18 13.93
N ILE A 90 -10.69 -8.03 12.64
CA ILE A 90 -12.01 -7.59 12.16
C ILE A 90 -12.52 -8.65 11.19
N ALA A 91 -13.65 -9.28 11.55
CA ALA A 91 -14.19 -10.44 10.86
C ALA A 91 -13.15 -11.58 10.72
N ASP A 92 -12.89 -12.03 9.49
CA ASP A 92 -11.93 -13.08 9.14
C ASP A 92 -10.54 -12.55 8.79
N LYS A 93 -10.33 -11.23 8.94
CA LYS A 93 -9.06 -10.56 8.62
C LYS A 93 -8.37 -10.01 9.86
N LYS A 94 -7.04 -9.95 9.77
CA LYS A 94 -6.18 -9.21 10.67
C LYS A 94 -5.73 -7.93 9.96
N ILE A 95 -5.79 -6.83 10.70
CA ILE A 95 -5.37 -5.50 10.25
C ILE A 95 -4.25 -5.07 11.18
N GLU A 96 -3.11 -4.68 10.62
CA GLU A 96 -1.96 -4.23 11.39
C GLU A 96 -1.47 -2.87 10.87
N ILE A 97 -1.05 -2.01 11.79
CA ILE A 97 -0.37 -0.76 11.50
C ILE A 97 0.98 -0.83 12.20
N VAL A 98 2.04 -0.74 11.41
CA VAL A 98 3.43 -0.81 11.86
C VAL A 98 4.04 0.58 11.74
N LEU A 99 4.45 1.16 12.86
CA LEU A 99 5.25 2.37 12.88
C LEU A 99 6.73 1.99 12.74
N THR A 100 7.39 2.53 11.72
CA THR A 100 8.81 2.30 11.44
C THR A 100 9.58 3.61 11.46
N VAL A 101 10.78 3.58 12.02
CA VAL A 101 11.69 4.73 12.12
C VAL A 101 13.12 4.24 11.89
N GLY A 102 13.76 4.73 10.83
CA GLY A 102 15.10 4.29 10.45
C GLY A 102 15.51 4.73 9.05
N GLU A 103 16.65 4.22 8.58
CA GLU A 103 17.09 4.40 7.19
C GLU A 103 16.06 3.83 6.21
N PHE A 104 15.67 4.63 5.21
CA PHE A 104 14.63 4.26 4.27
C PHE A 104 14.95 2.98 3.51
N GLY A 105 16.23 2.70 3.21
CA GLY A 105 16.64 1.44 2.60
C GLY A 105 16.17 0.20 3.39
N LEU A 106 16.30 0.23 4.72
CA LEU A 106 15.83 -0.86 5.59
C LEU A 106 14.29 -0.94 5.64
N ILE A 107 13.61 0.20 5.63
CA ILE A 107 12.14 0.26 5.61
C ILE A 107 11.60 -0.28 4.28
N ARG A 108 12.27 0.05 3.16
CA ARG A 108 11.95 -0.44 1.83
C ARG A 108 12.15 -1.96 1.74
N ASP A 109 13.24 -2.48 2.29
CA ASP A 109 13.51 -3.92 2.33
C ASP A 109 12.47 -4.68 3.17
N LEU A 110 12.07 -4.10 4.32
CA LEU A 110 10.96 -4.62 5.13
C LEU A 110 9.66 -4.69 4.33
N ARG A 111 9.28 -3.58 3.68
CA ARG A 111 8.09 -3.53 2.80
C ARG A 111 8.16 -4.59 1.71
N TYR A 112 9.31 -4.74 1.04
CA TYR A 112 9.48 -5.72 -0.03
C TYR A 112 9.26 -7.15 0.48
N LYS A 113 9.88 -7.52 1.61
CA LYS A 113 9.69 -8.84 2.22
C LYS A 113 8.23 -9.10 2.63
N LEU A 114 7.56 -8.12 3.23
CA LEU A 114 6.15 -8.25 3.59
C LEU A 114 5.25 -8.40 2.36
N SER A 115 5.53 -7.67 1.28
CA SER A 115 4.75 -7.75 0.04
C SER A 115 4.89 -9.07 -0.71
N ASN A 116 5.96 -9.84 -0.45
CA ASN A 116 6.16 -11.17 -1.04
C ASN A 116 5.37 -12.28 -0.35
N ILE A 117 4.80 -12.02 0.83
CA ILE A 117 3.92 -12.97 1.51
C ILE A 117 2.56 -12.99 0.79
N LYS A 118 2.06 -14.19 0.50
CA LYS A 118 0.80 -14.35 -0.23
C LYS A 118 -0.40 -13.90 0.59
N ASP A 119 -1.44 -13.47 -0.12
CA ASP A 119 -2.73 -13.03 0.46
C ASP A 119 -2.64 -11.81 1.41
N ILE A 120 -1.58 -11.00 1.31
CA ILE A 120 -1.44 -9.74 2.05
C ILE A 120 -1.77 -8.54 1.15
N SER A 121 -2.55 -7.60 1.69
CA SER A 121 -2.66 -6.24 1.15
C SER A 121 -1.83 -5.30 2.00
N LEU A 122 -0.91 -4.56 1.36
CA LEU A 122 0.04 -3.66 2.02
C LEU A 122 -0.10 -2.26 1.46
N SER A 123 -0.16 -1.26 2.34
CA SER A 123 0.08 0.15 1.98
C SER A 123 1.14 0.76 2.89
N MET A 124 1.83 1.81 2.43
CA MET A 124 2.86 2.48 3.20
C MET A 124 2.76 3.99 3.02
N HIS A 125 2.86 4.74 4.10
CA HIS A 125 2.79 6.21 4.09
C HIS A 125 3.89 6.82 4.94
N GLU A 126 4.47 7.92 4.48
CA GLU A 126 5.42 8.72 5.27
C GLU A 126 4.68 9.51 6.34
N VAL A 127 5.25 9.56 7.54
CA VAL A 127 4.77 10.40 8.64
C VAL A 127 5.67 11.62 8.73
N ILE A 128 5.13 12.76 8.35
CA ILE A 128 5.79 14.07 8.48
C ILE A 128 5.39 14.68 9.82
N ILE A 129 6.37 15.07 10.63
CA ILE A 129 6.19 15.69 11.95
C ILE A 129 6.66 17.15 11.88
#